data_AF-A0A7C3DD58-F1
#
_entry.id   AF-A0A7C3DD58-F1
#
_cell.length_a   1.000
_cell.length_b   1.000
_cell.length_c   1.000
_cell.angle_alpha   90.00
_cell.angle_beta   90.00
_cell.angle_gamma   90.00
#
_symmetry.space_group_name_H-M   'P 1'
#
loop_
_entity.id
_entity.type
_entity.pdbx_description
1 polymer ?
#
loop_
_entity_poly.entity_id
_entity_poly.type
_entity_poly.pdbx_seq_one_letter_code
_entity_poly.pdbx_strand_id
1 'polypeptide(L)'
;MFEREKRTAEEQIAAAWQLHVESVQELLERGWQQHLSRALEERFQAFREAFARELESRVERRLEQELARAASASARALGEKLNQIARRLAHAEKAADWAAALLDGALEFAPRAVLFSISGGKVRYEDHRAAPGFELRRIPQLPASLDHAPAFQNVVQTLDAVISLASAGELGLEFSEALDGDEEKRVCLLPVISVGRDGARRVSAVLYVESGDDPVDLNLLEVITALAGPALEALQASGAASPDRAPVIPILPSAPVPAPAAAASAPEAPEWSALPREEQELHAKAQRFARVRVAEIRLYHAKKVREGREVRNIYAILKEEIDRSRAQFRHEFFRVPSMIDYLHLEILRTLANDDATLLGPDYPGPLA
;
A
#
# COMPACT_ATOMS: atom_id res chain seq x y z
N MET A 1 78.21 -52.86 64.72
CA MET A 1 78.12 -51.45 64.28
C MET A 1 77.69 -51.39 62.83
N PHE A 2 78.49 -51.91 61.88
CA PHE A 2 78.21 -51.88 60.45
C PHE A 2 76.84 -52.49 60.02
N GLU A 3 76.47 -53.67 60.54
CA GLU A 3 75.15 -54.27 60.22
C GLU A 3 73.95 -53.48 60.77
N ARG A 4 74.11 -52.77 61.89
CA ARG A 4 73.07 -51.88 62.42
C ARG A 4 72.92 -50.65 61.52
N GLU A 5 74.02 -50.03 61.12
CA GLU A 5 74.00 -48.87 60.22
C GLU A 5 73.44 -49.21 58.85
N LYS A 6 73.77 -50.39 58.30
CA LYS A 6 73.18 -50.88 57.05
C LYS A 6 71.66 -51.04 57.15
N ARG A 7 71.17 -51.64 58.25
CA ARG A 7 69.74 -51.83 58.47
C ARG A 7 69.00 -50.51 58.65
N THR A 8 69.58 -49.56 59.37
CA THR A 8 69.03 -48.19 59.49
C THR A 8 68.98 -47.49 58.13
N ALA A 9 70.01 -47.65 57.29
CA ALA A 9 70.02 -47.08 55.94
C ALA A 9 68.95 -47.72 55.03
N GLU A 10 68.76 -49.04 55.10
CA GLU A 10 67.69 -49.74 54.37
C GLU A 10 66.29 -49.29 54.82
N GLU A 11 66.08 -49.12 56.13
CA GLU A 11 64.84 -48.60 56.71
C GLU A 11 64.58 -47.14 56.29
N GLN A 12 65.61 -46.30 56.26
CA GLN A 12 65.52 -44.91 55.79
C GLN A 12 65.20 -44.81 54.30
N ILE A 13 65.82 -45.66 53.46
CA ILE A 13 65.53 -45.70 52.02
C ILE A 13 64.10 -46.20 51.78
N ALA A 14 63.64 -47.22 52.51
CA ALA A 14 62.28 -47.71 52.42
C ALA A 14 61.25 -46.64 52.84
N ALA A 15 61.52 -45.90 53.93
CA ALA A 15 60.67 -44.80 54.38
C ALA A 15 60.65 -43.63 53.38
N ALA A 16 61.80 -43.27 52.80
CA ALA A 16 61.89 -42.23 51.77
C ALA A 16 61.14 -42.64 50.49
N TRP A 17 61.19 -43.92 50.11
CA TRP A 17 60.41 -44.46 48.99
C TRP A 17 58.90 -44.40 49.26
N GLN A 18 58.44 -44.75 50.45
CA GLN A 18 57.03 -44.63 50.83
C GLN A 18 56.52 -43.19 50.78
N LEU A 19 57.28 -42.25 51.34
CA LEU A 19 56.96 -40.81 51.26
C LEU A 19 56.89 -40.31 49.81
N HIS A 20 57.80 -40.78 48.96
CA HIS A 20 57.77 -40.42 47.53
C HIS A 20 56.53 -40.97 46.82
N VAL A 21 56.15 -42.21 47.10
CA VAL A 21 54.93 -42.83 46.54
C VAL A 21 53.68 -42.10 46.99
N GLU A 22 53.56 -41.78 48.29
CA GLU A 22 52.44 -41.00 48.82
C GLU A 22 52.38 -39.60 48.20
N SER A 23 53.53 -38.93 48.05
CA SER A 23 53.59 -37.61 47.42
C SER A 23 53.16 -37.66 45.95
N VAL A 24 53.57 -38.68 45.20
CA VAL A 24 53.15 -38.88 43.81
C VAL A 24 51.66 -39.19 43.73
N GLN A 25 51.12 -40.01 44.64
CA GLN A 25 49.69 -40.30 44.71
C GLN A 25 48.87 -39.04 45.02
N GLU A 26 49.25 -38.22 46.01
CA GLU A 26 48.56 -36.97 46.32
C GLU A 26 48.60 -35.97 45.15
N LEU A 27 49.73 -35.88 44.43
CA LEU A 27 49.88 -35.01 43.26
C LEU A 27 49.00 -35.48 42.09
N LEU A 28 48.95 -36.80 41.85
CA LEU A 28 48.10 -37.38 40.82
C LEU A 28 46.63 -37.21 41.19
N GLU A 29 46.20 -37.52 42.41
CA GLU A 29 44.82 -37.40 42.82
C GLU A 29 44.35 -35.95 42.81
N ARG A 30 45.08 -35.01 43.42
CA ARG A 30 44.63 -33.61 43.50
C ARG A 30 44.79 -32.86 42.18
N GLY A 31 45.95 -32.96 41.54
CA GLY A 31 46.24 -32.20 40.32
C GLY A 31 45.51 -32.75 39.11
N TRP A 32 45.51 -34.08 38.94
CA TRP A 32 44.92 -34.70 37.75
C TRP A 32 43.39 -34.69 37.80
N GLN A 33 42.78 -34.92 38.96
CA GLN A 33 41.31 -34.85 39.10
C GLN A 33 40.77 -33.44 38.86
N GLN A 34 41.46 -32.41 39.37
CA GLN A 34 41.08 -31.02 39.15
C GLN A 34 41.25 -30.62 37.68
N HIS A 35 42.36 -30.98 37.05
CA HIS A 35 42.59 -30.70 35.62
C HIS A 35 41.57 -31.40 34.73
N LEU A 36 41.26 -32.67 34.99
CA LEU A 36 40.22 -33.39 34.24
C LEU A 36 38.85 -32.77 34.42
N SER A 37 38.48 -32.43 35.65
CA SER A 37 37.18 -31.81 35.93
C SER A 37 37.05 -30.46 35.22
N ARG A 38 38.10 -29.64 35.26
CA ARG A 38 38.15 -28.36 34.55
C ARG A 38 38.09 -28.53 33.03
N ALA A 39 38.87 -29.44 32.47
CA ALA A 39 38.87 -29.69 31.02
C ALA A 39 37.51 -30.22 30.54
N LEU A 40 36.85 -31.05 31.35
CA LEU A 40 35.52 -31.56 31.06
C LEU A 40 34.48 -30.43 31.11
N GLU A 41 34.51 -29.60 32.15
CA GLU A 41 33.62 -28.43 32.28
C GLU A 41 33.80 -27.46 31.11
N GLU A 42 35.03 -27.06 30.79
CA GLU A 42 35.33 -26.17 29.65
C GLU A 42 34.78 -26.75 28.33
N ARG A 43 34.93 -28.07 28.12
CA ARG A 43 34.41 -28.73 26.92
C ARG A 43 32.89 -28.80 26.89
N PHE A 44 32.24 -29.04 28.02
CA PHE A 44 30.78 -29.03 28.11
C PHE A 44 30.22 -27.62 27.92
N GLN A 45 30.87 -26.59 28.44
CA GLN A 45 30.47 -25.19 28.20
C GLN A 45 30.59 -24.82 26.72
N ALA A 46 31.72 -25.14 26.08
CA ALA A 46 31.89 -24.93 24.64
C ALA A 46 30.83 -25.68 23.82
N PHE A 47 30.50 -26.91 24.20
CA PHE A 47 29.43 -27.68 23.57
C PHE A 47 28.06 -27.02 23.76
N ARG A 48 27.73 -26.54 24.97
CA ARG A 48 26.46 -25.85 25.26
C ARG A 48 26.32 -24.58 24.41
N GLU A 49 27.37 -23.79 24.27
CA GLU A 49 27.36 -22.59 23.43
C GLU A 49 27.23 -22.91 21.94
N ALA A 50 27.93 -23.95 21.46
CA ALA A 50 27.80 -24.39 20.07
C ALA A 50 26.39 -24.93 19.79
N PHE A 51 25.83 -25.70 20.72
CA PHE A 51 24.48 -26.24 20.61
C PHE A 51 23.42 -25.13 20.65
N ALA A 52 23.55 -24.15 21.54
CA ALA A 52 22.65 -22.99 21.62
C ALA A 52 22.63 -22.22 20.29
N ARG A 53 23.82 -21.89 19.74
CA ARG A 53 23.94 -21.21 18.45
C ARG A 53 23.33 -22.01 17.30
N GLU A 54 23.54 -23.32 17.26
CA GLU A 54 22.96 -24.17 16.22
C GLU A 54 21.43 -24.25 16.34
N LEU A 55 20.89 -24.34 17.57
CA LEU A 55 19.46 -24.30 17.80
C LEU A 55 18.85 -22.95 17.37
N GLU A 56 19.44 -21.83 17.77
CA GLU A 56 19.02 -20.48 17.38
C GLU A 56 19.00 -20.36 15.85
N SER A 57 20.10 -20.72 15.18
CA SER A 57 20.17 -20.71 13.71
C SER A 57 19.13 -21.59 13.03
N ARG A 58 18.80 -22.75 13.61
CA ARG A 58 17.76 -23.64 13.06
C ARG A 58 16.37 -23.06 13.24
N VAL A 59 16.10 -22.45 14.39
CA VAL A 59 14.80 -21.80 14.67
C VAL A 59 14.61 -20.60 13.74
N GLU A 60 15.62 -19.75 13.60
CA GLU A 60 15.61 -18.61 12.68
C GLU A 60 15.33 -19.06 11.24
N ARG A 61 16.12 -20.01 10.72
CA ARG A 61 15.92 -20.56 9.37
C ARG A 61 14.53 -21.16 9.18
N ARG A 62 13.99 -21.85 10.20
CA ARG A 62 12.66 -22.42 10.11
C ARG A 62 11.59 -21.34 10.08
N LEU A 63 11.72 -20.32 10.93
CA LEU A 63 10.80 -19.18 10.96
C LEU A 63 10.79 -18.45 9.61
N GLU A 64 11.95 -18.13 9.07
CA GLU A 64 12.09 -17.48 7.75
C GLU A 64 11.43 -18.30 6.64
N GLN A 65 11.64 -19.62 6.63
CA GLN A 65 11.03 -20.52 5.64
C GLN A 65 9.50 -20.55 5.75
N GLU A 66 8.95 -20.62 6.95
CA GLU A 66 7.50 -20.63 7.12
C GLU A 66 6.87 -19.28 6.77
N LEU A 67 7.52 -18.16 7.12
CA LEU A 67 7.09 -16.81 6.73
C LEU A 67 7.12 -16.64 5.20
N ALA A 68 8.19 -17.08 4.53
CA ALA A 68 8.30 -17.01 3.07
C ALA A 68 7.22 -17.86 2.37
N ARG A 69 6.92 -19.04 2.93
CA ARG A 69 5.84 -19.91 2.43
C ARG A 69 4.46 -19.27 2.62
N ALA A 70 4.20 -18.70 3.80
CA ALA A 70 2.94 -18.02 4.10
C ALA A 70 2.74 -16.81 3.16
N ALA A 71 3.76 -15.98 2.97
CA ALA A 71 3.74 -14.84 2.05
C ALA A 71 3.48 -15.30 0.61
N SER A 72 4.18 -16.34 0.14
CA SER A 72 4.00 -16.91 -1.21
C SER A 72 2.61 -17.52 -1.41
N ALA A 73 2.02 -18.11 -0.37
CA ALA A 73 0.66 -18.66 -0.42
C ALA A 73 -0.38 -17.54 -0.46
N SER A 74 -0.21 -16.49 0.35
CA SER A 74 -1.07 -15.30 0.36
C SER A 74 -1.07 -14.59 -1.01
N ALA A 75 0.12 -14.37 -1.60
CA ALA A 75 0.24 -13.78 -2.93
C ALA A 75 -0.47 -14.61 -4.01
N ARG A 76 -0.38 -15.94 -3.95
CA ARG A 76 -1.09 -16.85 -4.86
C ARG A 76 -2.61 -16.75 -4.70
N ALA A 77 -3.11 -16.75 -3.45
CA ALA A 77 -4.53 -16.62 -3.18
C ALA A 77 -5.10 -15.27 -3.67
N LEU A 78 -4.35 -14.18 -3.46
CA LEU A 78 -4.73 -12.86 -3.97
C LEU A 78 -4.76 -12.83 -5.51
N GLY A 79 -3.75 -13.41 -6.17
CA GLY A 79 -3.70 -13.53 -7.62
C GLY A 79 -4.87 -14.33 -8.20
N GLU A 80 -5.26 -15.42 -7.52
CA GLU A 80 -6.43 -16.23 -7.91
C GLU A 80 -7.74 -15.44 -7.81
N LYS A 81 -7.94 -14.71 -6.70
CA LYS A 81 -9.11 -13.83 -6.51
C LYS A 81 -9.18 -12.75 -7.60
N LEU A 82 -8.09 -12.02 -7.84
CA LEU A 82 -8.04 -10.96 -8.86
C LEU A 82 -8.33 -11.52 -10.27
N ASN A 83 -7.74 -12.68 -10.62
CA ASN A 83 -8.01 -13.33 -11.89
C ASN A 83 -9.49 -13.76 -12.02
N GLN A 84 -10.12 -14.23 -10.94
CA GLN A 84 -11.54 -14.55 -10.94
C GLN A 84 -12.42 -13.31 -11.16
N ILE A 85 -12.11 -12.20 -10.47
CA ILE A 85 -12.81 -10.92 -10.64
C ILE A 85 -12.67 -10.43 -12.10
N ALA A 86 -11.45 -10.42 -12.63
CA ALA A 86 -11.15 -10.01 -14.01
C ALA A 86 -11.95 -10.85 -15.03
N ARG A 87 -12.00 -12.17 -14.85
CA ARG A 87 -12.77 -13.07 -15.72
C ARG A 87 -14.27 -12.78 -15.64
N ARG A 88 -14.82 -12.62 -14.44
CA ARG A 88 -16.25 -12.32 -14.26
C ARG A 88 -16.63 -10.99 -14.91
N LEU A 89 -15.80 -9.94 -14.76
CA LEU A 89 -16.01 -8.64 -15.41
C LEU A 89 -15.97 -8.78 -16.94
N ALA A 90 -14.96 -9.46 -17.49
CA ALA A 90 -14.78 -9.59 -18.93
C ALA A 90 -15.88 -10.42 -19.62
N HIS A 91 -16.49 -11.37 -18.92
CA HIS A 91 -17.54 -12.24 -19.46
C HIS A 91 -18.95 -11.78 -19.09
N ALA A 92 -19.10 -10.64 -18.41
CA ALA A 92 -20.41 -10.13 -18.08
C ALA A 92 -21.19 -9.74 -19.35
N GLU A 93 -22.37 -10.33 -19.55
CA GLU A 93 -23.24 -10.04 -20.69
C GLU A 93 -24.28 -8.95 -20.37
N LYS A 94 -24.51 -8.67 -19.09
CA LYS A 94 -25.47 -7.67 -18.61
C LYS A 94 -24.82 -6.72 -17.62
N ALA A 95 -25.35 -5.50 -17.54
CA ALA A 95 -24.88 -4.49 -16.59
C ALA A 95 -25.00 -4.97 -15.13
N ALA A 96 -26.05 -5.73 -14.80
CA ALA A 96 -26.23 -6.31 -13.48
C ALA A 96 -25.13 -7.34 -13.13
N ASP A 97 -24.74 -8.19 -14.09
CA ASP A 97 -23.68 -9.19 -13.89
C ASP A 97 -22.31 -8.53 -13.73
N TRP A 98 -22.06 -7.46 -14.50
CA TRP A 98 -20.86 -6.63 -14.38
C TRP A 98 -20.79 -5.92 -13.02
N ALA A 99 -21.90 -5.29 -12.61
CA ALA A 99 -22.00 -4.61 -11.31
C ALA A 99 -21.80 -5.59 -10.16
N ALA A 100 -22.42 -6.77 -10.23
CA ALA A 100 -22.25 -7.82 -9.23
C ALA A 100 -20.79 -8.29 -9.16
N ALA A 101 -20.12 -8.51 -10.28
CA ALA A 101 -18.71 -8.92 -10.30
C ALA A 101 -17.78 -7.86 -9.68
N LEU A 102 -18.01 -6.57 -9.98
CA LEU A 102 -17.27 -5.44 -9.41
C LEU A 102 -17.50 -5.36 -7.89
N LEU A 103 -18.75 -5.38 -7.46
CA LEU A 103 -19.11 -5.21 -6.05
C LEU A 103 -18.70 -6.40 -5.18
N ASP A 104 -18.89 -7.64 -5.67
CA ASP A 104 -18.42 -8.84 -4.97
C ASP A 104 -16.89 -8.81 -4.83
N GLY A 105 -16.18 -8.39 -5.88
CA GLY A 105 -14.73 -8.23 -5.86
C GLY A 105 -14.26 -7.15 -4.88
N ALA A 106 -14.97 -6.03 -4.79
CA ALA A 106 -14.67 -4.97 -3.84
C ALA A 106 -14.94 -5.39 -2.39
N LEU A 107 -15.96 -6.22 -2.14
CA LEU A 107 -16.32 -6.71 -0.80
C LEU A 107 -15.21 -7.56 -0.16
N GLU A 108 -14.33 -8.17 -0.97
CA GLU A 108 -13.15 -8.91 -0.48
C GLU A 108 -12.12 -7.99 0.20
N PHE A 109 -12.17 -6.69 -0.06
CA PHE A 109 -11.18 -5.70 0.40
C PHE A 109 -11.77 -4.56 1.22
N ALA A 110 -13.09 -4.43 1.24
CA ALA A 110 -13.81 -3.44 2.03
C ALA A 110 -15.11 -4.02 2.59
N PRO A 111 -15.49 -3.71 3.84
CA PRO A 111 -16.72 -4.21 4.46
C PRO A 111 -17.99 -3.71 3.76
N ARG A 112 -17.89 -2.63 2.97
CA ARG A 112 -18.99 -2.13 2.16
C ARG A 112 -18.51 -1.53 0.86
N ALA A 113 -19.21 -1.88 -0.21
CA ALA A 113 -19.01 -1.37 -1.55
C ALA A 113 -20.35 -0.93 -2.14
N VAL A 114 -20.41 0.26 -2.72
CA VAL A 114 -21.61 0.80 -3.36
C VAL A 114 -21.24 1.34 -4.73
N LEU A 115 -22.01 0.98 -5.74
CA LEU A 115 -21.79 1.39 -7.11
C LEU A 115 -22.74 2.51 -7.48
N PHE A 116 -22.17 3.58 -8.03
CA PHE A 116 -22.91 4.70 -8.57
C PHE A 116 -22.58 4.88 -10.07
N SER A 117 -23.58 5.13 -10.91
CA SER A 117 -23.36 5.53 -12.30
C SER A 117 -23.31 7.06 -12.43
N ILE A 118 -22.49 7.55 -13.37
CA ILE A 118 -22.36 8.97 -13.69
C ILE A 118 -22.93 9.21 -15.08
N SER A 119 -23.99 10.02 -15.17
CA SER A 119 -24.60 10.37 -16.46
C SER A 119 -25.25 11.75 -16.42
N GLY A 120 -24.93 12.59 -17.41
CA GLY A 120 -25.53 13.91 -17.57
C GLY A 120 -25.38 14.83 -16.35
N GLY A 121 -24.22 14.80 -15.70
CA GLY A 121 -23.95 15.61 -14.50
C GLY A 121 -24.61 15.08 -13.22
N LYS A 122 -25.21 13.89 -13.25
CA LYS A 122 -25.91 13.28 -12.12
C LYS A 122 -25.24 11.99 -11.68
N VAL A 123 -25.32 11.73 -10.38
CA VAL A 123 -24.90 10.51 -9.72
C VAL A 123 -26.14 9.68 -9.42
N ARG A 124 -26.16 8.42 -9.83
CA ARG A 124 -27.27 7.50 -9.57
C ARG A 124 -26.76 6.26 -8.85
N TYR A 125 -27.46 5.84 -7.81
CA TYR A 125 -27.22 4.55 -7.15
C TYR A 125 -27.61 3.39 -8.09
N GLU A 126 -26.75 2.38 -8.19
CA GLU A 126 -26.99 1.18 -8.99
C GLU A 126 -27.20 -0.05 -8.09
N ASP A 127 -26.20 -0.43 -7.30
CA ASP A 127 -26.25 -1.60 -6.43
C ASP A 127 -25.18 -1.51 -5.31
N HIS A 128 -25.22 -2.40 -4.31
CA HIS A 128 -24.23 -2.47 -3.24
C HIS A 128 -23.95 -3.91 -2.75
N ARG A 129 -22.84 -4.05 -2.03
CA ARG A 129 -22.54 -5.21 -1.17
C ARG A 129 -22.09 -4.72 0.19
N ALA A 130 -22.52 -5.38 1.23
CA ALA A 130 -22.17 -5.06 2.60
C ALA A 130 -21.97 -6.33 3.42
N ALA A 131 -20.95 -6.32 4.27
CA ALA A 131 -20.77 -7.28 5.33
C ALA A 131 -21.81 -7.03 6.45
N PRO A 132 -22.08 -8.02 7.31
CA PRO A 132 -22.96 -7.85 8.46
C PRO A 132 -22.52 -6.65 9.32
N GLY A 133 -23.46 -5.75 9.65
CA GLY A 133 -23.19 -4.53 10.42
C GLY A 133 -22.80 -3.31 9.58
N PHE A 134 -22.69 -3.46 8.26
CA PHE A 134 -22.44 -2.38 7.31
C PHE A 134 -23.63 -2.16 6.35
N GLU A 135 -24.82 -2.62 6.70
CA GLU A 135 -25.98 -2.50 5.81
C GLU A 135 -26.31 -1.02 5.49
N LEU A 136 -26.91 -0.78 4.32
CA LEU A 136 -27.42 0.55 4.00
C LEU A 136 -28.62 0.87 4.89
N ARG A 137 -28.68 2.11 5.41
CA ARG A 137 -29.85 2.60 6.16
C ARG A 137 -31.07 2.71 5.26
N ARG A 138 -30.87 3.15 4.02
CA ARG A 138 -31.88 3.19 2.97
C ARG A 138 -31.21 3.09 1.60
N ILE A 139 -31.97 2.61 0.62
CA ILE A 139 -31.55 2.62 -0.78
C ILE A 139 -31.81 4.04 -1.35
N PRO A 140 -30.79 4.75 -1.86
CA PRO A 140 -31.00 6.01 -2.57
C PRO A 140 -31.89 5.79 -3.79
N GLN A 141 -32.96 6.58 -3.93
CA GLN A 141 -33.97 6.39 -4.97
C GLN A 141 -33.81 7.39 -6.11
N LEU A 142 -33.29 8.59 -5.82
CA LEU A 142 -33.21 9.67 -6.78
C LEU A 142 -31.75 9.92 -7.19
N PRO A 143 -31.52 10.33 -8.46
CA PRO A 143 -30.20 10.80 -8.85
C PRO A 143 -29.89 12.16 -8.20
N ALA A 144 -28.71 12.30 -7.60
CA ALA A 144 -28.22 13.56 -7.07
C ALA A 144 -27.42 14.34 -8.13
N SER A 145 -27.39 15.68 -8.01
CA SER A 145 -26.53 16.52 -8.86
C SER A 145 -25.07 16.42 -8.39
N LEU A 146 -24.12 16.32 -9.32
CA LEU A 146 -22.69 16.38 -9.00
C LEU A 146 -22.30 17.68 -8.30
N ASP A 147 -23.00 18.78 -8.60
CA ASP A 147 -22.74 20.10 -7.99
C ASP A 147 -22.96 20.12 -6.47
N HIS A 148 -23.75 19.19 -5.95
CA HIS A 148 -24.03 19.05 -4.52
C HIS A 148 -23.27 17.89 -3.86
N ALA A 149 -22.35 17.25 -4.59
CA ALA A 149 -21.57 16.11 -4.12
C ALA A 149 -20.09 16.29 -4.48
N PRO A 150 -19.36 17.19 -3.78
CA PRO A 150 -17.98 17.56 -4.12
C PRO A 150 -17.01 16.38 -4.22
N ALA A 151 -17.18 15.33 -3.42
CA ALA A 151 -16.35 14.14 -3.49
C ALA A 151 -16.50 13.42 -4.85
N PHE A 152 -17.74 13.25 -5.32
CA PHE A 152 -18.00 12.67 -6.64
C PHE A 152 -17.53 13.58 -7.78
N GLN A 153 -17.73 14.89 -7.63
CA GLN A 153 -17.25 15.87 -8.61
C GLN A 153 -15.73 15.80 -8.77
N ASN A 154 -14.98 15.68 -7.66
CA ASN A 154 -13.53 15.55 -7.68
C ASN A 154 -13.08 14.27 -8.39
N VAL A 155 -13.75 13.14 -8.14
CA VAL A 155 -13.47 11.88 -8.87
C VAL A 155 -13.67 12.06 -10.38
N VAL A 156 -14.75 12.71 -10.79
CA VAL A 156 -15.08 12.95 -12.20
C VAL A 156 -14.07 13.89 -12.87
N GLN A 157 -13.67 14.97 -12.19
CA GLN A 157 -12.74 15.96 -12.73
C GLN A 157 -11.32 15.41 -12.86
N THR A 158 -10.90 14.62 -11.86
CA THR A 158 -9.50 14.22 -11.75
C THR A 158 -9.21 12.82 -12.27
N LEU A 159 -10.24 12.02 -12.57
CA LEU A 159 -10.11 10.65 -13.08
C LEU A 159 -9.28 9.73 -12.15
N ASP A 160 -9.37 9.93 -10.85
CA ASP A 160 -8.59 9.20 -9.85
C ASP A 160 -9.38 8.92 -8.58
N ALA A 161 -8.86 8.03 -7.73
CA ALA A 161 -9.50 7.72 -6.46
C ALA A 161 -9.33 8.87 -5.46
N VAL A 162 -10.44 9.21 -4.80
CA VAL A 162 -10.56 10.30 -3.82
C VAL A 162 -10.90 9.72 -2.46
N ILE A 163 -10.11 10.07 -1.45
CA ILE A 163 -10.43 9.82 -0.04
C ILE A 163 -11.19 11.04 0.48
N SER A 164 -12.36 10.82 1.06
CA SER A 164 -13.19 11.89 1.61
C SER A 164 -13.88 11.47 2.92
N LEU A 165 -14.60 12.41 3.52
CA LEU A 165 -15.50 12.16 4.63
C LEU A 165 -16.88 11.71 4.14
N ALA A 166 -17.57 10.91 4.94
CA ALA A 166 -18.92 10.46 4.65
C ALA A 166 -20.00 11.52 4.95
N SER A 167 -19.62 12.79 5.01
CA SER A 167 -20.53 13.87 5.43
C SER A 167 -21.42 14.39 4.31
N ALA A 168 -22.50 15.07 4.68
CA ALA A 168 -23.42 15.70 3.75
C ALA A 168 -22.74 16.80 2.91
N GLY A 169 -21.67 17.43 3.42
CA GLY A 169 -20.90 18.44 2.70
C GLY A 169 -20.03 17.85 1.58
N GLU A 170 -19.65 16.58 1.66
CA GLU A 170 -18.77 15.90 0.69
C GLU A 170 -19.55 14.98 -0.25
N LEU A 171 -20.51 14.22 0.27
CA LEU A 171 -21.32 13.27 -0.51
C LEU A 171 -22.68 13.84 -0.97
N GLY A 172 -23.10 14.97 -0.41
CA GLY A 172 -24.47 15.46 -0.54
C GLY A 172 -25.40 14.80 0.49
N LEU A 173 -26.49 15.50 0.84
CA LEU A 173 -27.41 15.09 1.92
C LEU A 173 -28.05 13.72 1.66
N GLU A 174 -28.51 13.46 0.42
CA GLU A 174 -29.22 12.22 0.08
C GLU A 174 -28.35 10.98 0.32
N PHE A 175 -27.09 11.02 -0.15
CA PHE A 175 -26.16 9.90 -0.05
C PHE A 175 -25.54 9.80 1.33
N SER A 176 -25.21 10.90 1.99
CA SER A 176 -24.73 10.87 3.38
C SER A 176 -25.75 10.19 4.29
N GLU A 177 -27.04 10.55 4.22
CA GLU A 177 -28.08 9.88 5.02
C GLU A 177 -28.26 8.39 4.68
N ALA A 178 -28.22 8.05 3.38
CA ALA A 178 -28.42 6.68 2.93
C ALA A 178 -27.27 5.74 3.31
N LEU A 179 -26.05 6.27 3.27
CA LEU A 179 -24.81 5.56 3.56
C LEU A 179 -24.43 5.63 5.04
N ASP A 180 -25.31 6.04 5.95
CA ASP A 180 -24.93 6.23 7.37
C ASP A 180 -23.67 7.08 7.52
N GLY A 181 -23.73 8.27 6.93
CA GLY A 181 -22.66 9.24 6.88
C GLY A 181 -22.43 9.92 8.21
N ASP A 182 -21.16 10.13 8.52
CA ASP A 182 -20.66 10.81 9.71
C ASP A 182 -19.53 11.78 9.29
N GLU A 183 -19.35 12.87 10.04
CA GLU A 183 -18.30 13.86 9.84
C GLU A 183 -16.88 13.31 10.16
N GLU A 184 -16.77 12.19 10.87
CA GLU A 184 -15.46 11.57 11.17
C GLU A 184 -15.15 10.36 10.28
N LYS A 185 -16.18 9.80 9.64
CA LYS A 185 -16.11 8.54 8.90
C LYS A 185 -15.48 8.73 7.53
N ARG A 186 -14.50 7.88 7.24
CA ARG A 186 -13.69 7.95 6.01
C ARG A 186 -14.19 6.99 4.95
N VAL A 187 -14.20 7.48 3.72
CA VAL A 187 -14.67 6.75 2.56
C VAL A 187 -13.71 6.96 1.40
N CYS A 188 -13.62 5.98 0.52
CA CYS A 188 -12.87 6.10 -0.72
C CYS A 188 -13.85 6.00 -1.89
N LEU A 189 -13.70 6.90 -2.86
CA LEU A 189 -14.46 6.90 -4.09
C LEU A 189 -13.48 6.63 -5.24
N LEU A 190 -13.67 5.53 -5.95
CA LEU A 190 -12.79 5.09 -7.03
C LEU A 190 -13.49 5.21 -8.38
N PRO A 191 -12.86 5.83 -9.39
CA PRO A 191 -13.46 5.96 -10.71
C PRO A 191 -13.40 4.63 -11.46
N VAL A 192 -14.52 4.28 -12.10
CA VAL A 192 -14.55 3.35 -13.22
C VAL A 192 -14.46 4.19 -14.49
N ILE A 193 -13.25 4.24 -15.04
CA ILE A 193 -12.94 5.08 -16.19
C ILE A 193 -13.26 4.31 -17.45
N SER A 194 -14.00 4.93 -18.35
CA SER A 194 -14.23 4.41 -19.68
C SER A 194 -13.89 5.44 -20.75
N VAL A 195 -13.67 4.98 -21.98
CA VAL A 195 -13.40 5.80 -23.15
C VAL A 195 -14.70 6.03 -23.91
N GLY A 196 -15.02 7.30 -24.15
CA GLY A 196 -16.16 7.71 -24.97
C GLY A 196 -15.95 7.41 -26.45
N ARG A 197 -17.02 7.55 -27.25
CA ARG A 197 -16.93 7.38 -28.73
C ARG A 197 -16.01 8.40 -29.40
N ASP A 198 -15.78 9.53 -28.74
CA ASP A 198 -14.86 10.60 -29.10
C ASP A 198 -13.40 10.32 -28.69
N GLY A 199 -13.14 9.18 -28.04
CA GLY A 199 -11.81 8.82 -27.54
C GLY A 199 -11.44 9.49 -26.21
N ALA A 200 -12.31 10.32 -25.64
CA ALA A 200 -12.04 10.98 -24.37
C ALA A 200 -12.28 10.02 -23.19
N ARG A 201 -11.35 10.02 -22.22
CA ARG A 201 -11.53 9.32 -20.94
C ARG A 201 -12.57 10.05 -20.11
N ARG A 202 -13.49 9.30 -19.51
CA ARG A 202 -14.52 9.82 -18.60
C ARG A 202 -14.79 8.84 -17.48
N VAL A 203 -15.27 9.33 -16.35
CA VAL A 203 -15.81 8.47 -15.28
C VAL A 203 -17.24 8.06 -15.64
N SER A 204 -17.45 6.78 -15.90
CA SER A 204 -18.79 6.24 -16.20
C SER A 204 -19.49 5.69 -14.96
N ALA A 205 -18.73 5.26 -13.97
CA ALA A 205 -19.24 4.88 -12.66
C ALA A 205 -18.23 5.22 -11.56
N VAL A 206 -18.70 5.29 -10.32
CA VAL A 206 -17.88 5.51 -9.12
C VAL A 206 -18.18 4.38 -8.16
N LEU A 207 -17.12 3.67 -7.74
CA LEU A 207 -17.17 2.71 -6.67
C LEU A 207 -16.89 3.44 -5.35
N TYR A 208 -17.91 3.56 -4.52
CA TYR A 208 -17.76 4.00 -3.14
C TYR A 208 -17.41 2.79 -2.28
N VAL A 209 -16.40 2.93 -1.42
CA VAL A 209 -16.09 1.97 -0.37
C VAL A 209 -15.95 2.67 0.96
N GLU A 210 -16.35 1.97 2.01
CA GLU A 210 -16.11 2.38 3.39
C GLU A 210 -14.99 1.56 3.97
N SER A 211 -14.10 2.24 4.70
CA SER A 211 -13.15 1.59 5.60
C SER A 211 -13.82 1.37 6.94
N GLY A 212 -13.79 0.13 7.45
CA GLY A 212 -14.19 -0.16 8.84
C GLY A 212 -13.11 0.32 9.82
N ASP A 213 -12.84 -0.47 10.84
CA ASP A 213 -11.75 -0.18 11.79
C ASP A 213 -10.36 -0.29 11.13
N ASP A 214 -10.24 -1.15 10.12
CA ASP A 214 -9.00 -1.35 9.36
C ASP A 214 -8.94 -0.50 8.09
N PRO A 215 -7.76 0.03 7.73
CA PRO A 215 -7.58 0.75 6.48
C PRO A 215 -7.76 -0.19 5.28
N VAL A 216 -8.58 0.24 4.32
CA VAL A 216 -8.81 -0.49 3.06
C VAL A 216 -7.57 -0.42 2.17
N ASP A 217 -7.21 -1.54 1.53
CA ASP A 217 -6.14 -1.55 0.51
C ASP A 217 -6.64 -0.92 -0.79
N LEU A 218 -6.42 0.39 -0.90
CA LEU A 218 -6.82 1.18 -2.06
C LEU A 218 -6.19 0.68 -3.36
N ASN A 219 -4.97 0.11 -3.33
CA ASN A 219 -4.30 -0.32 -4.55
C ASN A 219 -5.03 -1.49 -5.22
N LEU A 220 -5.53 -2.43 -4.41
CA LEU A 220 -6.28 -3.57 -4.94
C LEU A 220 -7.62 -3.15 -5.50
N LEU A 221 -8.29 -2.19 -4.85
CA LEU A 221 -9.53 -1.62 -5.37
C LEU A 221 -9.30 -0.83 -6.67
N GLU A 222 -8.21 -0.07 -6.78
CA GLU A 222 -7.83 0.63 -8.02
C GLU A 222 -7.56 -0.36 -9.17
N VAL A 223 -6.90 -1.50 -8.88
CA VAL A 223 -6.74 -2.57 -9.88
C VAL A 223 -8.09 -3.12 -10.33
N ILE A 224 -9.02 -3.35 -9.39
CA ILE A 224 -10.35 -3.85 -9.72
C ILE A 224 -11.13 -2.84 -10.58
N THR A 225 -11.14 -1.55 -10.24
CA THR A 225 -11.85 -0.55 -11.04
C THR A 225 -11.19 -0.30 -12.39
N ALA A 226 -9.86 -0.43 -12.48
CA ALA A 226 -9.11 -0.37 -13.73
C ALA A 226 -9.45 -1.55 -14.67
N LEU A 227 -9.74 -2.74 -14.13
CA LEU A 227 -10.25 -3.87 -14.91
C LEU A 227 -11.72 -3.69 -15.31
N ALA A 228 -12.51 -3.07 -14.42
CA ALA A 228 -13.95 -2.89 -14.63
C ALA A 228 -14.27 -1.89 -15.75
N GLY A 229 -13.46 -0.84 -15.91
CA GLY A 229 -13.64 0.20 -16.93
C GLY A 229 -13.70 -0.33 -18.37
N PRO A 230 -12.62 -0.97 -18.88
CA PRO A 230 -12.62 -1.58 -20.21
C PRO A 230 -13.67 -2.68 -20.38
N ALA A 231 -13.96 -3.45 -19.33
CA ALA A 231 -15.04 -4.44 -19.37
C ALA A 231 -16.42 -3.79 -19.56
N LEU A 232 -16.66 -2.63 -18.93
CA LEU A 232 -17.89 -1.85 -19.12
C LEU A 232 -17.98 -1.30 -20.55
N GLU A 233 -16.87 -0.84 -21.12
CA GLU A 233 -16.82 -0.40 -22.53
C GLU A 233 -17.21 -1.52 -23.48
N ALA A 234 -16.61 -2.70 -23.31
CA ALA A 234 -16.90 -3.87 -24.13
C ALA A 234 -18.39 -4.26 -24.03
N LEU A 235 -18.94 -4.28 -22.81
CA LEU A 235 -20.36 -4.55 -22.57
C LEU A 235 -21.26 -3.52 -23.28
N GLN A 236 -20.94 -2.23 -23.18
CA GLN A 236 -21.71 -1.15 -23.84
C GLN A 236 -21.60 -1.22 -25.36
N ALA A 237 -20.45 -1.62 -25.90
CA ALA A 237 -20.25 -1.83 -27.34
C ALA A 237 -21.06 -3.03 -27.85
N SER A 238 -21.09 -4.13 -27.10
CA SER A 238 -21.88 -5.32 -27.43
C SER A 238 -23.39 -5.08 -27.33
N GLY A 239 -23.86 -4.32 -26.34
CA GLY A 239 -25.28 -3.96 -26.20
C GLY A 239 -25.80 -2.97 -27.25
N ALA A 240 -24.91 -2.24 -27.93
CA ALA A 240 -25.28 -1.34 -29.03
C ALA A 240 -25.38 -2.06 -30.40
N ALA A 241 -25.04 -3.35 -30.48
CA ALA A 241 -25.10 -4.11 -31.72
C ALA A 241 -26.45 -4.85 -31.88
N SER A 242 -27.40 -4.22 -32.58
CA SER A 242 -28.37 -5.00 -33.39
C SER A 242 -27.64 -5.64 -34.59
N PRO A 243 -28.15 -6.76 -35.14
CA PRO A 243 -27.34 -7.75 -35.82
C PRO A 243 -27.16 -7.40 -37.29
N ASP A 244 -26.07 -6.73 -37.63
CA ASP A 244 -25.46 -6.93 -38.94
C ASP A 244 -23.97 -6.61 -38.90
N ARG A 245 -23.18 -7.60 -38.49
CA ARG A 245 -21.81 -7.71 -39.01
C ARG A 245 -21.22 -9.08 -38.76
N ALA A 246 -21.15 -9.86 -39.84
CA ALA A 246 -20.11 -10.86 -40.00
C ALA A 246 -18.75 -10.15 -40.25
N PRO A 247 -17.62 -10.77 -39.86
CA PRO A 247 -16.31 -10.13 -39.76
C PRO A 247 -15.56 -10.17 -41.10
N VAL A 248 -14.59 -9.27 -41.33
CA VAL A 248 -13.17 -9.59 -41.65
C VAL A 248 -12.31 -8.30 -41.56
N ILE A 249 -11.13 -8.41 -40.94
CA ILE A 249 -10.00 -7.45 -40.92
C ILE A 249 -9.31 -7.47 -42.31
N PRO A 250 -8.70 -6.37 -42.80
CA PRO A 250 -7.25 -6.26 -42.65
C PRO A 250 -6.74 -4.84 -42.32
N ILE A 251 -5.65 -4.87 -41.57
CA ILE A 251 -4.75 -3.80 -41.16
C ILE A 251 -4.18 -3.06 -42.39
N LEU A 252 -4.24 -1.73 -42.38
CA LEU A 252 -3.32 -0.86 -43.13
C LEU A 252 -2.94 0.35 -42.25
N PRO A 253 -1.69 0.83 -42.32
CA PRO A 253 -1.16 1.87 -41.45
C PRO A 253 -1.60 3.28 -41.87
N SER A 254 -1.93 4.13 -40.89
CA SER A 254 -2.23 5.54 -41.12
C SER A 254 -0.96 6.36 -41.40
N ALA A 255 -1.03 7.20 -42.43
CA ALA A 255 -0.05 8.24 -42.73
C ALA A 255 -0.18 9.45 -41.77
N PRO A 256 0.88 10.26 -41.58
CA PRO A 256 0.89 11.34 -40.59
C PRO A 256 0.27 12.63 -41.15
N VAL A 257 -0.45 13.35 -40.29
CA VAL A 257 -0.92 14.74 -40.51
C VAL A 257 -0.45 15.64 -39.35
N PRO A 258 -0.30 16.96 -39.60
CA PRO A 258 0.74 17.78 -38.97
C PRO A 258 0.36 18.38 -37.61
N ALA A 259 1.41 18.68 -36.83
CA ALA A 259 1.35 19.30 -35.51
C ALA A 259 0.83 20.75 -35.55
N PRO A 260 0.02 21.17 -34.56
CA PRO A 260 -0.13 22.57 -34.19
C PRO A 260 0.98 22.98 -33.21
N ALA A 261 1.49 24.18 -33.42
CA ALA A 261 2.53 24.82 -32.63
C ALA A 261 2.03 25.34 -31.27
N ALA A 262 2.90 25.17 -30.27
CA ALA A 262 3.19 26.06 -29.14
C ALA A 262 2.03 26.48 -28.21
N ALA A 263 1.94 25.81 -27.06
CA ALA A 263 1.48 26.40 -25.81
C ALA A 263 2.43 26.01 -24.66
N ALA A 264 2.72 27.00 -23.83
CA ALA A 264 3.67 27.07 -22.72
C ALA A 264 4.10 25.76 -22.02
N SER A 265 5.41 25.65 -21.89
CA SER A 265 6.21 24.61 -21.22
C SER A 265 5.83 24.38 -19.75
N ALA A 266 5.15 23.27 -19.48
CA ALA A 266 5.41 22.45 -18.30
C ALA A 266 6.68 21.60 -18.58
N PRO A 267 7.52 21.27 -17.59
CA PRO A 267 8.59 20.31 -17.82
C PRO A 267 7.97 19.00 -18.32
N GLU A 268 8.38 18.55 -19.51
CA GLU A 268 8.00 17.25 -20.05
C GLU A 268 8.33 16.19 -19.00
N ALA A 269 7.29 15.58 -18.45
CA ALA A 269 7.46 14.42 -17.58
C ALA A 269 8.29 13.39 -18.37
N PRO A 270 9.36 12.81 -17.79
CA PRO A 270 10.13 11.80 -18.47
C PRO A 270 9.20 10.71 -19.00
N GLU A 271 9.41 10.26 -20.24
CA GLU A 271 8.65 9.13 -20.78
C GLU A 271 8.79 7.95 -19.82
N TRP A 272 7.70 7.63 -19.12
CA TRP A 272 7.68 6.63 -18.05
C TRP A 272 8.30 5.29 -18.48
N SER A 273 8.05 4.89 -19.73
CA SER A 273 8.58 3.67 -20.34
C SER A 273 10.09 3.67 -20.57
N ALA A 274 10.74 4.84 -20.58
CA ALA A 274 12.18 4.98 -20.78
C ALA A 274 12.97 4.93 -19.45
N LEU A 275 12.30 5.07 -18.30
CA LEU A 275 12.95 5.04 -16.99
C LEU A 275 13.35 3.60 -16.59
N PRO A 276 14.47 3.41 -15.88
CA PRO A 276 14.80 2.13 -15.24
C PRO A 276 13.70 1.68 -14.28
N ARG A 277 13.51 0.36 -14.12
CA ARG A 277 12.46 -0.21 -13.27
C ARG A 277 12.53 0.28 -11.82
N GLU A 278 13.73 0.42 -11.26
CA GLU A 278 13.93 0.93 -9.90
C GLU A 278 13.46 2.39 -9.75
N GLU A 279 13.69 3.22 -10.77
CA GLU A 279 13.21 4.61 -10.78
C GLU A 279 11.69 4.66 -10.93
N GLN A 280 11.10 3.85 -11.82
CA GLN A 280 9.63 3.73 -11.95
C GLN A 280 8.98 3.35 -10.61
N GLU A 281 9.54 2.38 -9.89
CA GLU A 281 9.05 1.97 -8.58
C GLU A 281 9.18 3.10 -7.54
N LEU A 282 10.25 3.90 -7.60
CA LEU A 282 10.43 5.05 -6.73
C LEU A 282 9.41 6.17 -7.04
N HIS A 283 9.16 6.47 -8.31
CA HIS A 283 8.14 7.43 -8.71
C HIS A 283 6.73 6.97 -8.26
N ALA A 284 6.40 5.69 -8.41
CA ALA A 284 5.12 5.14 -7.93
C ALA A 284 4.99 5.25 -6.40
N LYS A 285 6.07 5.05 -5.65
CA LYS A 285 6.10 5.29 -4.19
C LYS A 285 5.90 6.77 -3.86
N ALA A 286 6.56 7.67 -4.59
CA ALA A 286 6.44 9.11 -4.40
C ALA A 286 5.00 9.60 -4.64
N GLN A 287 4.34 9.14 -5.71
CA GLN A 287 2.93 9.43 -5.98
C GLN A 287 2.01 8.95 -4.84
N ARG A 288 2.18 7.71 -4.37
CA ARG A 288 1.40 7.19 -3.24
C ARG A 288 1.60 8.02 -1.97
N PHE A 289 2.86 8.36 -1.67
CA PHE A 289 3.18 9.21 -0.53
C PHE A 289 2.47 10.57 -0.63
N ALA A 290 2.56 11.23 -1.78
CA ALA A 290 1.94 12.53 -2.01
C ALA A 290 0.42 12.48 -1.80
N ARG A 291 -0.26 11.50 -2.41
CA ARG A 291 -1.71 11.30 -2.28
C ARG A 291 -2.10 11.08 -0.82
N VAL A 292 -1.42 10.18 -0.10
CA VAL A 292 -1.72 9.90 1.31
C VAL A 292 -1.50 11.14 2.19
N ARG A 293 -0.36 11.81 2.07
CA ARG A 293 -0.04 12.99 2.91
C ARG A 293 -1.02 14.13 2.70
N VAL A 294 -1.37 14.43 1.45
CA VAL A 294 -2.30 15.52 1.17
C VAL A 294 -3.73 15.15 1.58
N ALA A 295 -4.13 13.88 1.42
CA ALA A 295 -5.40 13.38 1.94
C ALA A 295 -5.46 13.48 3.47
N GLU A 296 -4.40 13.12 4.19
CA GLU A 296 -4.30 13.28 5.65
C GLU A 296 -4.50 14.75 6.06
N ILE A 297 -3.83 15.70 5.40
CA ILE A 297 -3.99 17.13 5.67
C ILE A 297 -5.44 17.56 5.45
N ARG A 298 -6.03 17.19 4.31
CA ARG A 298 -7.42 17.52 3.98
C ARG A 298 -8.40 17.01 5.03
N LEU A 299 -8.12 15.81 5.55
CA LEU A 299 -8.99 15.07 6.45
C LEU A 299 -8.89 15.55 7.90
N TYR A 300 -7.68 15.65 8.45
CA TYR A 300 -7.48 16.07 9.85
C TYR A 300 -7.55 17.58 10.05
N HIS A 301 -7.38 18.36 8.97
CA HIS A 301 -7.39 19.81 9.03
C HIS A 301 -8.46 20.44 8.14
N ALA A 302 -9.58 19.75 7.91
CA ALA A 302 -10.68 20.20 7.04
C ALA A 302 -11.14 21.65 7.30
N LYS A 303 -11.25 22.05 8.59
CA LYS A 303 -11.61 23.42 8.97
C LYS A 303 -10.56 24.44 8.52
N LYS A 304 -9.28 24.16 8.76
CA LYS A 304 -8.15 25.00 8.34
C LYS A 304 -8.05 25.09 6.80
N VAL A 305 -8.32 24.00 6.09
CA VAL A 305 -8.34 23.98 4.62
C VAL A 305 -9.45 24.88 4.09
N ARG A 306 -10.65 24.82 4.69
CA ARG A 306 -11.78 25.68 4.31
C ARG A 306 -11.47 27.16 4.55
N GLU A 307 -10.98 27.50 5.73
CA GLU A 307 -10.54 28.87 6.06
C GLU A 307 -9.43 29.37 5.14
N GLY A 308 -8.47 28.50 4.81
CA GLY A 308 -7.37 28.83 3.89
C GLY A 308 -7.85 29.14 2.47
N ARG A 309 -8.89 28.44 2.00
CA ARG A 309 -9.55 28.72 0.72
C ARG A 309 -10.31 30.05 0.75
N GLU A 310 -11.01 30.35 1.85
CA GLU A 310 -11.76 31.60 2.04
C GLU A 310 -10.84 32.83 2.03
N VAL A 311 -9.69 32.74 2.71
CA VAL A 311 -8.69 33.82 2.80
C VAL A 311 -7.71 33.80 1.62
N ARG A 312 -7.81 32.81 0.71
CA ARG A 312 -6.90 32.59 -0.43
C ARG A 312 -5.43 32.49 -0.02
N ASN A 313 -5.18 31.84 1.11
CA ASN A 313 -3.85 31.62 1.64
C ASN A 313 -3.78 30.31 2.43
N ILE A 314 -3.94 29.20 1.72
CA ILE A 314 -3.88 27.84 2.31
C ILE A 314 -2.52 27.60 2.99
N TYR A 315 -1.42 28.06 2.39
CA TYR A 315 -0.09 27.81 2.92
C TYR A 315 0.16 28.51 4.26
N ALA A 316 -0.31 29.74 4.48
CA ALA A 316 -0.12 30.40 5.77
C ALA A 316 -0.79 29.67 6.94
N ILE A 317 -1.97 29.07 6.71
CA ILE A 317 -2.74 28.39 7.75
C ILE A 317 -2.22 26.97 8.02
N LEU A 318 -1.75 26.28 6.97
CA LEU A 318 -1.27 24.88 7.01
C LEU A 318 0.25 24.77 6.85
N LYS A 319 0.98 25.82 7.23
CA LYS A 319 2.42 25.94 6.97
C LYS A 319 3.20 24.77 7.55
N GLU A 320 2.94 24.43 8.81
CA GLU A 320 3.68 23.38 9.52
C GLU A 320 3.47 22.00 8.89
N GLU A 321 2.24 21.69 8.50
CA GLU A 321 1.86 20.41 7.91
C GLU A 321 2.39 20.27 6.48
N ILE A 322 2.32 21.34 5.69
CA ILE A 322 2.83 21.38 4.31
C ILE A 322 4.37 21.31 4.31
N ASP A 323 5.05 22.10 5.13
CA ASP A 323 6.53 22.12 5.16
C ASP A 323 7.10 20.78 5.65
N ARG A 324 6.45 20.15 6.64
CA ARG A 324 6.82 18.82 7.10
C ARG A 324 6.70 17.79 5.98
N SER A 325 5.58 17.81 5.25
CA SER A 325 5.35 16.91 4.12
C SER A 325 6.38 17.13 3.00
N ARG A 326 6.70 18.40 2.70
CA ARG A 326 7.72 18.78 1.71
C ARG A 326 9.12 18.31 2.10
N ALA A 327 9.50 18.49 3.36
CA ALA A 327 10.79 18.06 3.88
C ALA A 327 10.95 16.53 3.77
N GLN A 328 9.90 15.78 4.15
CA GLN A 328 9.90 14.32 4.04
C GLN A 328 9.95 13.86 2.58
N PHE A 329 9.13 14.45 1.70
CA PHE A 329 9.13 14.11 0.27
C PHE A 329 10.50 14.34 -0.37
N ARG A 330 11.14 15.48 -0.08
CA ARG A 330 12.49 15.80 -0.54
C ARG A 330 13.51 14.77 -0.05
N HIS A 331 13.47 14.41 1.24
CA HIS A 331 14.43 13.49 1.81
C HIS A 331 14.31 12.06 1.24
N GLU A 332 13.08 11.60 0.99
CA GLU A 332 12.81 10.23 0.56
C GLU A 332 12.94 10.04 -0.97
N PHE A 333 12.46 11.01 -1.78
CA PHE A 333 12.24 10.78 -3.22
C PHE A 333 13.15 11.60 -4.15
N PHE A 334 13.69 12.76 -3.74
CA PHE A 334 14.60 13.58 -4.56
C PHE A 334 16.03 13.00 -4.67
N ARG A 335 16.17 11.68 -4.53
CA ARG A 335 17.45 10.95 -4.71
C ARG A 335 17.73 10.66 -6.19
N VAL A 336 16.71 10.76 -7.04
CA VAL A 336 16.79 10.54 -8.48
C VAL A 336 16.53 11.86 -9.21
N PRO A 337 17.38 12.26 -10.17
CA PRO A 337 17.20 13.53 -10.91
C PRO A 337 15.92 13.61 -11.74
N SER A 338 15.33 12.47 -12.11
CA SER A 338 14.08 12.41 -12.87
C SER A 338 12.83 12.68 -12.02
N MET A 339 12.96 12.75 -10.69
CA MET A 339 11.81 12.78 -9.78
C MET A 339 10.96 14.04 -9.99
N ILE A 340 9.65 13.84 -10.15
CA ILE A 340 8.67 14.92 -10.23
C ILE A 340 8.19 15.25 -8.81
N ASP A 341 7.94 16.52 -8.53
CA ASP A 341 7.30 16.95 -7.28
C ASP A 341 5.80 16.61 -7.26
N TYR A 342 5.49 15.32 -7.12
CA TYR A 342 4.12 14.82 -6.99
C TYR A 342 3.40 15.41 -5.78
N LEU A 343 4.13 15.82 -4.73
CA LEU A 343 3.52 16.46 -3.57
C LEU A 343 2.95 17.84 -3.92
N HIS A 344 3.70 18.66 -4.66
CA HIS A 344 3.19 19.94 -5.13
C HIS A 344 1.94 19.78 -6.01
N LEU A 345 1.96 18.82 -6.94
CA LEU A 345 0.82 18.52 -7.79
C LEU A 345 -0.41 18.11 -6.98
N GLU A 346 -0.25 17.22 -6.01
CA GLU A 346 -1.36 16.79 -5.15
C GLU A 346 -1.87 17.90 -4.23
N ILE A 347 -1.01 18.80 -3.74
CA ILE A 347 -1.44 19.96 -2.95
C ILE A 347 -2.32 20.88 -3.80
N LEU A 348 -1.92 21.19 -5.03
CA LEU A 348 -2.71 22.01 -5.94
C LEU A 348 -4.06 21.36 -6.22
N ARG A 349 -4.02 20.10 -6.61
CA ARG A 349 -5.21 19.34 -7.00
C ARG A 349 -6.20 19.14 -5.85
N THR A 350 -5.72 18.68 -4.71
CA THR A 350 -6.58 18.25 -3.60
C THR A 350 -6.89 19.38 -2.61
N LEU A 351 -5.93 20.24 -2.27
CA LEU A 351 -6.16 21.34 -1.32
C LEU A 351 -6.61 22.61 -2.03
N ALA A 352 -6.10 22.90 -3.22
CA ALA A 352 -6.39 24.14 -3.95
C ALA A 352 -7.36 23.98 -5.13
N ASN A 353 -7.95 22.80 -5.35
CA ASN A 353 -8.88 22.52 -6.47
C ASN A 353 -8.30 22.98 -7.83
N ASP A 354 -7.02 22.70 -8.06
CA ASP A 354 -6.25 23.10 -9.25
C ASP A 354 -6.06 24.61 -9.44
N ASP A 355 -6.37 25.45 -8.44
CA ASP A 355 -6.15 26.90 -8.47
C ASP A 355 -4.93 27.31 -7.60
N ALA A 356 -3.80 27.53 -8.26
CA ALA A 356 -2.56 27.94 -7.59
C ALA A 356 -2.67 29.28 -6.83
N THR A 357 -3.63 30.14 -7.18
CA THR A 357 -3.81 31.43 -6.50
C THR A 357 -4.31 31.29 -5.07
N LEU A 358 -4.88 30.13 -4.71
CA LEU A 358 -5.37 29.84 -3.35
C LEU A 358 -4.26 29.45 -2.37
N LEU A 359 -3.06 29.08 -2.85
CA LEU A 359 -1.96 28.67 -1.98
C LEU A 359 -1.37 29.85 -1.20
N GLY A 360 -1.49 31.08 -1.71
CA GLY A 360 -0.97 32.30 -1.09
C GLY A 360 0.45 32.66 -1.54
N PRO A 361 0.88 33.90 -1.26
CA PRO A 361 2.12 34.47 -1.83
C PRO A 361 3.40 33.86 -1.23
N ASP A 362 3.35 33.35 0.00
CA ASP A 362 4.52 32.81 0.69
C ASP A 362 4.80 31.34 0.33
N TYR A 363 3.94 30.71 -0.49
CA TYR A 363 4.13 29.33 -0.89
C TYR A 363 5.38 29.21 -1.79
N PRO A 364 6.37 28.38 -1.41
CA PRO A 364 7.68 28.33 -2.07
C PRO A 364 7.66 27.72 -3.49
N GLY A 365 6.50 27.24 -3.96
CA GLY A 365 6.38 26.58 -5.26
C GLY A 365 6.87 25.12 -5.26
N PRO A 366 7.04 24.53 -6.46
CA PRO A 366 7.56 23.18 -6.61
C PRO A 366 8.94 23.03 -5.96
N LEU A 367 9.22 21.88 -5.39
CA LEU A 367 10.55 21.48 -4.94
C LEU A 367 11.49 21.37 -6.15
N ALA A 368 12.65 21.99 -6.03
CA ALA A 368 13.77 21.94 -6.98
C ALA A 368 14.92 21.09 -6.46
#